data_AF-A0A6J4P4X9-F1
#
_entry.id   AF-A0A6J4P4X9-F1
#
_cell.length_a   1.000
_cell.length_b   1.000
_cell.length_c   1.000
_cell.angle_alpha   90.00
_cell.angle_beta   90.00
_cell.angle_gamma   90.00
#
_symmetry.space_group_name_H-M   'P 1'
#
loop_
_entity.id
_entity.type
_entity.pdbx_description
1 polymer ?
#
loop_
_entity_poly.entity_id
_entity_poly.type
_entity_poly.pdbx_seq_one_letter_code
_entity_poly.pdbx_strand_id
1 'polypeptide(L)' 'MGVSLKETGYKVVAIMFFGEREVGRFPTLEQAEWRAREMNEWSERNPRGYVQYLVRPVEEPRED' A
#
# COMPACT_ATOMS: atom_id res chain seq x y z
N MET A 1 1.42 20.50 21.21
CA MET A 1 1.31 19.72 19.97
C MET A 1 1.79 18.31 20.27
N GLY A 2 0.87 17.39 20.54
CA GLY A 2 1.20 15.98 20.74
C GLY A 2 0.23 15.18 19.89
N VAL A 3 0.59 14.92 18.64
CA VAL A 3 -0.14 13.94 17.84
C VAL A 3 0.40 12.59 18.28
N SER A 4 -0.42 11.85 19.04
CA SER A 4 -0.15 10.47 19.38
C SER A 4 0.10 9.68 18.10
N LEU A 5 1.36 9.32 17.87
CA LEU A 5 1.79 8.30 16.90
C LEU A 5 1.23 6.95 17.37
N LYS A 6 -0.09 6.75 17.26
CA LYS A 6 -0.59 5.38 17.03
C LYS A 6 0.06 4.95 15.73
N GLU A 7 0.55 3.72 15.68
CA GLU A 7 1.34 3.16 14.59
C GLU A 7 0.48 2.96 13.33
N THR A 8 -0.10 4.03 12.79
CA THR A 8 -0.82 4.07 11.53
C THR A 8 0.19 3.86 10.41
N GLY A 9 0.55 2.60 10.20
CA GLY A 9 1.27 2.15 9.04
C GLY A 9 0.39 2.22 7.80
N TYR A 10 1.03 2.21 6.64
CA TYR A 10 0.39 2.19 5.34
C TYR A 10 0.85 0.94 4.61
N LYS A 11 -0.08 0.23 3.97
CA LYS A 11 0.24 -0.92 3.13
C LYS A 11 0.03 -0.56 1.67
N VAL A 12 0.89 -1.09 0.82
CA VAL A 12 0.69 -1.09 -0.63
C VAL A 12 0.09 -2.44 -1.00
N VAL A 13 -1.00 -2.39 -1.76
CA VAL A 13 -1.77 -3.55 -2.19
C VAL A 13 -1.79 -3.59 -3.71
N ALA A 14 -1.37 -4.72 -4.27
CA ALA A 14 -1.48 -5.01 -5.68
C ALA A 14 -2.86 -5.58 -5.99
N ILE A 15 -3.57 -4.95 -6.91
CA ILE A 15 -4.85 -5.40 -7.45
C ILE A 15 -4.59 -6.25 -8.68
N MET A 16 -5.08 -7.47 -8.66
CA MET A 16 -5.02 -8.45 -9.74
C MET A 16 -6.44 -8.82 -10.17
N PHE A 17 -6.54 -9.48 -11.33
CA PHE A 17 -7.82 -10.03 -11.81
C PHE A 17 -8.48 -11.03 -10.84
N PHE A 18 -7.69 -11.71 -10.00
CA PHE A 18 -8.18 -12.72 -9.05
C PHE A 18 -8.21 -12.24 -7.58
N GLY A 19 -8.08 -10.93 -7.34
CA GLY A 19 -8.17 -10.35 -6.00
C GLY A 19 -7.03 -9.40 -5.68
N GLU A 20 -6.86 -9.09 -4.40
CA GLU A 20 -5.85 -8.15 -3.91
C GLU A 20 -4.76 -8.85 -3.10
N ARG A 21 -3.51 -8.39 -3.23
CA ARG A 21 -2.36 -8.92 -2.49
C ARG A 21 -1.56 -7.79 -1.87
N GLU A 22 -1.29 -7.88 -0.57
CA GLU A 22 -0.35 -6.98 0.09
C GLU A 22 1.07 -7.21 -0.43
N VAL A 23 1.73 -6.13 -0.87
CA VAL A 23 3.11 -6.19 -1.43
C VAL A 23 4.13 -5.50 -0.55
N GLY A 24 3.70 -4.70 0.43
CA GLY A 24 4.59 -4.09 1.39
C GLY A 24 3.85 -3.23 2.41
N ARG A 25 4.50 -2.99 3.55
CA ARG A 25 4.06 -2.07 4.61
C ARG A 25 5.12 -1.00 4.82
N PHE A 26 4.67 0.21 5.09
CA PHE A 26 5.47 1.42 5.21
C PHE A 26 5.00 2.22 6.42
N PRO A 27 5.93 2.84 7.17
CA PRO A 27 5.59 3.66 8.33
C PRO A 27 4.92 4.99 7.95
N THR A 28 5.09 5.48 6.71
CA THR A 28 4.54 6.76 6.27
C THR A 28 3.76 6.63 4.97
N LEU A 29 2.77 7.52 4.80
CA LEU A 29 1.96 7.60 3.58
C LEU A 29 2.84 7.91 2.37
N GLU A 30 3.73 8.89 2.51
CA GLU A 30 4.62 9.33 1.44
C GLU A 30 5.50 8.17 0.89
N GLN A 31 6.03 7.33 1.78
CA GLN A 31 6.81 6.15 1.36
C GLN A 31 5.93 5.13 0.63
N ALA A 32 4.72 4.88 1.12
CA ALA A 32 3.78 3.97 0.47
C ALA A 32 3.33 4.48 -0.90
N GLU A 33 3.04 5.78 -1.02
CA GLU A 33 2.62 6.42 -2.28
C GLU A 33 3.73 6.42 -3.31
N TRP A 34 4.95 6.82 -2.91
CA TRP A 34 6.11 6.77 -3.79
C TRP A 34 6.33 5.36 -4.33
N ARG A 35 6.20 4.35 -3.45
CA ARG A 35 6.37 2.96 -3.83
C ARG A 35 5.25 2.44 -4.72
N ALA A 36 4.00 2.75 -4.42
CA ALA A 36 2.86 2.37 -5.25
C ALA A 36 2.97 2.98 -6.66
N ARG A 37 3.43 4.24 -6.75
CA ARG A 37 3.68 4.91 -8.03
C ARG A 37 4.77 4.20 -8.84
N GLU A 38 5.94 3.93 -8.25
CA GLU A 38 7.00 3.17 -8.93
C GLU A 38 6.49 1.83 -9.49
N MET A 39 5.71 1.09 -8.69
CA MET A 39 5.18 -0.21 -9.11
C MET A 39 4.13 -0.10 -10.23
N ASN A 40 3.31 0.94 -10.21
CA ASN A 40 2.37 1.23 -11.31
C ASN A 40 3.12 1.57 -12.60
N GLU A 41 4.10 2.48 -12.55
CA GLU A 41 4.91 2.87 -13.73
C GLU A 41 5.63 1.66 -14.34
N TRP A 42 6.14 0.75 -13.49
CA TRP A 42 6.77 -0.48 -13.94
C TRP A 42 5.76 -1.47 -14.57
N SER A 43 4.55 -1.54 -14.03
CA SER A 43 3.50 -2.46 -14.51
C SER A 43 2.87 -2.01 -15.82
N GLU A 44 2.72 -0.71 -16.03
CA GLU A 44 2.34 -0.15 -17.34
C GLU A 44 3.33 -0.54 -18.45
N ARG A 45 4.62 -0.64 -18.09
CA ARG A 45 5.70 -1.04 -19.02
C ARG A 45 5.84 -2.55 -19.18
N ASN A 46 5.34 -3.35 -18.24
CA ASN A 46 5.46 -4.79 -18.24
C ASN A 46 4.23 -5.45 -17.61
N PRO A 47 3.17 -5.72 -18.40
CA PRO A 47 1.90 -6.22 -17.87
C PRO A 47 2.05 -7.68 -17.40
N ARG A 48 2.40 -7.86 -16.12
CA ARG A 48 2.58 -9.18 -15.47
C ARG A 48 1.35 -9.66 -14.70
N GLY A 49 0.15 -9.23 -15.10
CA GLY A 49 -1.12 -9.65 -14.48
C GLY A 49 -1.57 -8.84 -13.27
N TYR A 50 -0.80 -7.82 -12.87
CA TYR A 50 -1.20 -6.80 -11.90
C TYR A 50 -1.81 -5.62 -12.65
N VAL A 51 -2.95 -5.13 -12.18
CA VAL A 51 -3.72 -4.06 -12.81
C VAL A 51 -3.36 -2.72 -12.19
N GLN A 52 -3.18 -2.67 -10.87
CA GLN A 52 -2.92 -1.42 -10.16
C GLN A 52 -2.34 -1.66 -8.76
N TYR A 53 -1.49 -0.75 -8.29
CA TYR A 53 -0.99 -0.72 -6.92
C TYR A 53 -1.62 0.45 -6.18
N LEU A 54 -2.22 0.18 -5.02
CA LEU A 54 -2.94 1.15 -4.20
C LEU A 54 -2.36 1.21 -2.79
N VAL A 55 -2.39 2.40 -2.18
CA VAL A 55 -2.04 2.59 -0.78
C VAL A 55 -3.30 2.48 0.07
N ARG A 56 -3.23 1.74 1.17
CA ARG A 56 -4.29 1.66 2.19
C ARG A 56 -3.70 1.85 3.59
N PRO A 57 -4.39 2.53 4.51
CA PRO A 57 -3.99 2.52 5.91
C PRO A 57 -4.07 1.10 6.48
N VAL A 58 -3.15 0.77 7.38
CA VAL A 58 -3.21 -0.44 8.20
C VAL A 58 -4.04 -0.06 9.44
N GLU A 59 -5.32 -0.39 9.43
CA GLU A 59 -6.10 -0.38 10.65
C GLU A 59 -5.68 -1.60 11.47
N GLU A 60 -4.99 -1.39 12.59
CA GLU A 60 -4.81 -2.44 13.58
C GLU A 60 -6.20 -2.85 14.08
N PRO A 61 -6.48 -4.17 14.23
CA PRO A 61 -7.72 -4.60 14.85
C PRO A 61 -7.78 -3.95 16.23
N ARG A 62 -8.86 -3.22 16.51
CA ARG A 62 -9.16 -2.83 17.88
C ARG A 62 -9.32 -4.15 18.64
N GLU A 63 -8.33 -4.51 19.44
CA GLU A 63 -8.49 -5.54 20.46
C GLU A 63 -9.58 -5.03 21.41
N ASP A 64 -10.71 -5.74 21.45
CA ASP A 64 -11.84 -5.53 22.36
C ASP A 64 -11.64 -6.37 23.63
#